data_AF-A0A8T4T5U8-F1
#
_entry.id   AF-A0A8T4T5U8-F1
#
_cell.length_a   1.000
_cell.length_b   1.000
_cell.length_c   1.000
_cell.angle_alpha   90.00
_cell.angle_beta   90.00
_cell.angle_gamma   90.00
#
_symmetry.space_group_name_H-M   'P 1'
#
loop_
_entity.id
_entity.type
_entity.pdbx_description
1 polymer ?
#
loop_
_entity_poly.entity_id
_entity_poly.type
_entity_poly.pdbx_seq_one_letter_code
_entity_poly.pdbx_strand_id
1 'polypeptide(L)'
;MTQFVIILIKASTYTCLPALKQRLQQNEHCIAFGEIQGAYDLYINLICKDETSLKKTITFITEKGSTDIADYLVIKPTLAETYPIKFLDKKEDKPFIIFTENVQQVSLDKKEKEILKLLATNARIPLIEVAGKCAISAERALYTIKKLQRGGVIQGTKIVFDMQAFGYFYTVVLFHITEYSETLEIKLKNFARHHPHINSLGLTLTKPNCFLQIFHKTDEEVRTTLHDLKRFLQAYRVDYTLLNILEEEQANTLPSL
;
A
#
# COMPACT_ATOMS: atom_id res chain seq x y z
N MET A 1 12.94 12.07 -6.22
CA MET A 1 12.09 12.10 -5.01
C MET A 1 11.54 10.71 -4.85
N THR A 2 11.52 10.17 -3.63
CA THR A 2 11.00 8.82 -3.37
C THR A 2 9.52 8.75 -3.75
N GLN A 3 9.14 7.71 -4.47
CA GLN A 3 7.79 7.50 -5.00
C GLN A 3 7.28 6.13 -4.56
N PHE A 4 6.02 6.10 -4.12
CA PHE A 4 5.24 4.87 -4.03
C PHE A 4 4.65 4.58 -5.42
N VAL A 5 4.79 3.36 -5.90
CA VAL A 5 4.34 2.96 -7.24
C VAL A 5 3.64 1.63 -7.14
N ILE A 6 2.49 1.51 -7.81
CA ILE A 6 1.76 0.26 -7.96
C ILE A 6 1.92 -0.17 -9.42
N ILE A 7 2.33 -1.41 -9.66
CA ILE A 7 2.36 -2.00 -11.00
C ILE A 7 1.35 -3.14 -11.03
N LEU A 8 0.47 -3.13 -12.02
CA LEU A 8 -0.43 -4.24 -12.33
C LEU A 8 0.09 -4.97 -13.55
N ILE A 9 0.17 -6.29 -13.47
CA ILE A 9 0.72 -7.15 -14.51
C ILE A 9 -0.39 -8.02 -15.08
N LYS A 10 -0.48 -8.05 -16.42
CA LYS A 10 -1.23 -9.05 -17.16
C LYS A 10 -0.24 -10.08 -17.69
N ALA A 11 -0.32 -11.30 -17.21
CA ALA A 11 0.49 -12.40 -17.72
C ALA A 11 -0.03 -12.85 -19.08
N SER A 12 0.88 -13.16 -20.01
CA SER A 12 0.49 -13.86 -21.26
C SER A 12 0.05 -15.28 -20.95
N THR A 13 0.72 -15.93 -19.98
CA THR A 13 0.42 -17.27 -19.48
C THR A 13 0.58 -17.32 -17.97
N TYR A 14 -0.35 -17.95 -17.26
CA TYR A 14 -0.31 -18.04 -15.78
C TYR A 14 0.96 -18.71 -15.24
N THR A 15 1.63 -19.53 -16.06
CA THR A 15 2.86 -20.25 -15.71
C THR A 15 4.05 -19.33 -15.40
N CYS A 16 4.02 -18.06 -15.82
CA CYS A 16 5.13 -17.13 -15.54
C CYS A 16 5.06 -16.50 -14.15
N LEU A 17 3.90 -16.52 -13.48
CA LEU A 17 3.70 -15.83 -12.21
C LEU A 17 4.57 -16.39 -11.06
N PRO A 18 4.69 -17.72 -10.86
CA PRO A 18 5.51 -18.24 -9.75
C PRO A 18 6.97 -17.80 -9.83
N ALA A 19 7.57 -17.83 -11.02
CA ALA A 19 8.95 -17.38 -11.23
C ALA A 19 9.10 -15.86 -11.00
N LEU A 20 8.11 -15.07 -11.42
CA LEU A 20 8.09 -13.63 -11.16
C LEU A 20 7.98 -13.33 -9.66
N LYS A 21 7.05 -13.99 -8.94
CA LYS A 21 6.88 -13.84 -7.49
C LYS A 21 8.19 -14.13 -6.75
N GLN A 22 8.87 -15.23 -7.07
CA GLN A 22 10.17 -15.58 -6.48
C GLN A 22 11.24 -14.49 -6.72
N ARG A 23 11.29 -13.90 -7.91
CA ARG A 23 12.21 -12.81 -8.24
C ARG A 23 11.87 -11.51 -7.49
N LEU A 24 10.59 -11.22 -7.31
CA LEU A 24 10.11 -10.04 -6.59
C LEU A 24 10.46 -10.09 -5.09
N GLN A 25 10.44 -11.27 -4.48
CA GLN A 25 10.86 -11.46 -3.07
C GLN A 25 12.29 -10.99 -2.80
N GLN A 26 13.16 -11.01 -3.82
CA GLN A 26 14.56 -10.60 -3.70
C GLN A 26 14.81 -9.14 -4.12
N ASN A 27 13.78 -8.45 -4.61
CA ASN A 27 13.93 -7.09 -5.13
C ASN A 27 13.87 -6.06 -4.00
N GLU A 28 14.92 -5.24 -3.87
CA GLU A 28 15.06 -4.26 -2.78
C GLU A 28 13.98 -3.15 -2.79
N HIS A 29 13.36 -2.89 -3.93
CA HIS A 29 12.32 -1.87 -4.11
C HIS A 29 10.90 -2.44 -3.92
N CYS A 30 10.73 -3.76 -3.99
CA CYS A 30 9.45 -4.42 -3.82
C CYS A 30 9.08 -4.53 -2.34
N ILE A 31 7.88 -4.09 -2.00
CA ILE A 31 7.37 -4.03 -0.63
C ILE A 31 6.39 -5.16 -0.39
N ALA A 32 5.48 -5.32 -1.33
CA ALA A 32 4.47 -6.34 -1.33
C ALA A 32 4.06 -6.63 -2.78
N PHE A 33 3.59 -7.83 -3.03
CA PHE A 33 2.98 -8.21 -4.29
C PHE A 33 1.94 -9.28 -4.01
N GLY A 34 1.06 -9.54 -4.97
CA GLY A 34 0.00 -10.50 -4.75
C GLY A 34 -0.79 -10.81 -6.01
N GLU A 35 -1.42 -11.97 -6.02
CA GLU A 35 -2.28 -12.38 -7.12
C GLU A 35 -3.63 -11.67 -7.02
N ILE A 36 -4.11 -11.23 -8.17
CA ILE A 36 -5.40 -10.55 -8.30
C ILE A 36 -6.23 -11.22 -9.38
N GLN A 37 -7.54 -11.18 -9.21
CA GLN A 37 -8.52 -11.60 -10.19
C GLN A 37 -9.20 -10.38 -10.80
N GLY A 38 -9.20 -10.28 -12.13
CA GLY A 38 -9.86 -9.21 -12.87
C GLY A 38 -9.19 -8.95 -14.22
N ALA A 39 -8.99 -7.67 -14.55
CA ALA A 39 -8.30 -7.27 -15.78
C ALA A 39 -6.79 -7.57 -15.76
N TYR A 40 -6.21 -7.75 -14.59
CA TYR A 40 -4.79 -8.05 -14.35
C TYR A 40 -4.69 -9.26 -13.42
N ASP A 41 -3.51 -9.88 -13.39
CA ASP A 41 -3.27 -11.16 -12.69
C ASP A 41 -2.36 -11.02 -11.45
N LEU A 42 -1.54 -9.96 -11.40
CA LEU A 42 -0.64 -9.68 -10.28
C LEU A 42 -0.55 -8.17 -10.01
N TYR A 43 -0.52 -7.75 -8.74
CA TYR A 43 -0.12 -6.39 -8.36
C TYR A 43 1.23 -6.40 -7.64
N ILE A 44 1.96 -5.30 -7.76
CA ILE A 44 3.28 -5.10 -7.15
C ILE A 44 3.33 -3.69 -6.58
N ASN A 45 3.57 -3.59 -5.28
CA ASN A 45 3.80 -2.33 -4.57
C ASN A 45 5.31 -2.08 -4.44
N LEU A 46 5.75 -0.93 -4.92
CA LEU A 46 7.16 -0.54 -4.96
C LEU A 46 7.39 0.79 -4.21
N ILE A 47 8.56 0.93 -3.60
CA ILE A 47 9.14 2.23 -3.25
C ILE A 47 10.44 2.42 -4.03
N CYS A 48 10.44 3.43 -4.90
CA CYS A 48 11.57 3.80 -5.72
C CYS A 48 12.10 5.17 -5.30
N LYS A 49 13.42 5.38 -5.26
CA LYS A 49 14.02 6.67 -4.83
C LYS A 49 13.89 7.76 -5.91
N ASP A 50 13.80 7.32 -7.15
CA ASP A 50 13.74 8.17 -8.34
C ASP A 50 13.23 7.38 -9.56
N GLU A 51 12.96 8.10 -10.65
CA GLU A 51 12.50 7.54 -11.93
C GLU A 51 13.51 6.54 -12.54
N THR A 52 14.80 6.66 -12.23
CA THR A 52 15.82 5.73 -12.75
C THR A 52 15.69 4.37 -12.09
N SER A 53 15.53 4.34 -10.75
CA SER A 53 15.25 3.11 -10.01
C SER A 53 13.93 2.47 -10.41
N LEU A 54 12.89 3.27 -10.66
CA LEU A 54 11.62 2.77 -11.18
C LEU A 54 11.79 2.13 -12.57
N LYS A 55 12.45 2.83 -13.49
CA LYS A 55 12.71 2.31 -14.85
C LYS A 55 13.47 0.98 -14.79
N LYS A 56 14.51 0.88 -13.96
CA LYS A 56 15.26 -0.37 -13.77
C LYS A 56 14.38 -1.50 -13.24
N THR A 57 13.53 -1.22 -12.26
CA THR A 57 12.60 -2.22 -11.70
C THR A 57 11.56 -2.66 -12.72
N ILE A 58 11.01 -1.74 -13.53
CA ILE A 58 10.09 -2.09 -14.61
C ILE A 58 10.80 -2.99 -15.63
N THR A 59 12.00 -2.61 -16.08
CA THR A 59 12.79 -3.44 -17.00
C THR A 59 13.07 -4.82 -16.40
N PHE A 60 13.46 -4.90 -15.12
CA PHE A 60 13.65 -6.18 -14.43
C PHE A 60 12.37 -7.04 -14.45
N ILE A 61 11.20 -6.44 -14.23
CA ILE A 61 9.92 -7.15 -14.26
C ILE A 61 9.55 -7.59 -15.67
N THR A 62 9.79 -6.77 -16.69
CA THR A 62 9.30 -7.00 -18.06
C THR A 62 10.32 -7.60 -19.03
N GLU A 63 11.55 -7.85 -18.58
CA GLU A 63 12.63 -8.35 -19.44
C GLU A 63 12.27 -9.69 -20.10
N LYS A 64 12.31 -9.68 -21.44
CA LYS A 64 11.95 -10.81 -22.29
C LYS A 64 12.89 -11.99 -22.02
N GLY A 65 12.31 -13.15 -21.75
CA GLY A 65 13.04 -14.38 -21.38
C GLY A 65 13.06 -14.67 -19.88
N SER A 66 12.71 -13.69 -19.04
CA SER A 66 12.53 -13.91 -17.59
C SER A 66 11.07 -14.10 -17.19
N THR A 67 10.14 -13.49 -17.92
CA THR A 67 8.69 -13.55 -17.70
C THR A 67 7.93 -13.28 -18.99
N ASP A 68 6.79 -13.95 -19.19
CA ASP A 68 5.91 -13.75 -20.33
C ASP A 68 4.74 -12.84 -19.92
N ILE A 69 4.93 -11.53 -20.12
CA ILE A 69 4.00 -10.47 -19.72
C ILE A 69 3.33 -9.89 -20.96
N ALA A 70 2.00 -9.94 -20.99
CA ALA A 70 1.19 -9.45 -22.10
C ALA A 70 0.98 -7.93 -22.04
N ASP A 71 0.75 -7.41 -20.84
CA ASP A 71 0.53 -5.98 -20.60
C ASP A 71 0.88 -5.63 -19.15
N TYR A 72 1.10 -4.34 -18.88
CA TYR A 72 1.25 -3.83 -17.53
C TYR A 72 0.77 -2.39 -17.40
N LEU A 73 0.28 -2.04 -16.22
CA LEU A 73 -0.14 -0.68 -15.87
C LEU A 73 0.70 -0.17 -14.69
N VAL A 74 1.31 1.00 -14.87
CA VAL A 74 2.04 1.70 -13.81
C VAL A 74 1.15 2.80 -13.25
N ILE A 75 0.85 2.74 -11.95
CA ILE A 75 0.06 3.71 -11.21
C ILE A 75 1.00 4.42 -10.23
N LYS A 76 1.07 5.75 -10.32
CA LYS A 76 1.85 6.61 -9.42
C LYS A 76 0.88 7.46 -8.60
N PRO A 77 0.55 7.06 -7.37
CA PRO A 77 -0.37 7.82 -6.54
C PRO A 77 0.26 9.14 -6.11
N THR A 78 -0.51 10.22 -6.14
CA THR A 78 -0.18 11.49 -5.48
C THR A 78 -0.54 11.46 -4.00
N LEU A 79 -1.47 10.58 -3.65
CA LEU A 79 -1.93 10.28 -2.31
C LEU A 79 -2.28 8.79 -2.20
N ALA A 80 -1.91 8.18 -1.08
CA ALA A 80 -2.44 6.89 -0.65
C ALA A 80 -2.69 6.92 0.87
N GLU A 81 -3.94 6.72 1.27
CA GLU A 81 -4.40 6.70 2.65
C GLU A 81 -5.02 5.35 3.00
N THR A 82 -4.82 4.92 4.24
CA THR A 82 -5.54 3.79 4.82
C THR A 82 -6.33 4.24 6.04
N TYR A 83 -7.48 3.58 6.23
CA TYR A 83 -8.41 3.87 7.28
C TYR A 83 -8.59 2.63 8.16
N PRO A 84 -8.74 2.80 9.48
CA PRO A 84 -9.13 1.70 10.37
C PRO A 84 -10.39 1.00 9.87
N ILE A 85 -10.49 -0.31 10.10
CA ILE A 85 -11.67 -1.09 9.73
C ILE A 85 -12.79 -0.75 10.71
N LYS A 86 -13.74 0.08 10.25
CA LYS A 86 -14.70 0.76 11.13
C LYS A 86 -15.78 -0.15 11.72
N PHE A 87 -16.05 -1.30 11.10
CA PHE A 87 -16.98 -2.27 11.66
C PHE A 87 -16.35 -3.16 12.75
N LEU A 88 -15.02 -3.16 12.90
CA LEU A 88 -14.32 -3.89 13.98
C LEU A 88 -14.17 -3.04 15.24
N ASP A 89 -13.87 -1.74 15.10
CA ASP A 89 -13.87 -0.78 16.21
C ASP A 89 -14.15 0.64 15.67
N LYS A 90 -14.94 1.42 16.41
CA LYS A 90 -15.37 2.79 16.05
C LYS A 90 -14.53 3.88 16.70
N LYS A 91 -13.44 3.53 17.39
CA LYS A 91 -12.69 4.47 18.24
C LYS A 91 -11.60 5.26 17.53
N GLU A 92 -11.11 4.82 16.38
CA GLU A 92 -10.05 5.52 15.64
C GLU A 92 -10.54 6.08 14.30
N ASP A 93 -10.54 7.41 14.21
CA ASP A 93 -10.92 8.13 12.98
C ASP A 93 -9.71 8.59 12.15
N LYS A 94 -8.47 8.47 12.65
CA LYS A 94 -7.31 9.05 11.98
C LYS A 94 -6.78 8.12 10.88
N PRO A 95 -6.63 8.60 9.62
CA PRO A 95 -6.02 7.81 8.57
C PRO A 95 -4.53 7.61 8.83
N PHE A 96 -4.00 6.46 8.41
CA PHE A 96 -2.56 6.27 8.22
C PHE A 96 -2.21 6.66 6.79
N ILE A 97 -1.35 7.67 6.64
CA ILE A 97 -0.87 8.12 5.34
C ILE A 97 0.24 7.17 4.88
N ILE A 98 -0.02 6.39 3.83
CA ILE A 98 0.99 5.55 3.19
C ILE A 98 1.93 6.44 2.36
N PHE A 99 1.36 7.34 1.57
CA PHE A 99 2.13 8.20 0.66
C PHE A 99 1.42 9.52 0.40
N THR A 100 2.21 10.59 0.25
CA THR A 100 1.78 11.89 -0.25
C THR A 100 2.96 12.56 -0.95
N GLU A 101 2.73 13.40 -1.97
CA GLU A 101 3.81 14.09 -2.70
C GLU A 101 4.62 15.06 -1.83
N ASN A 102 4.00 15.61 -0.78
CA ASN A 102 4.60 16.66 0.06
C ASN A 102 5.24 16.12 1.35
N VAL A 103 5.96 15.00 1.29
CA VAL A 103 6.68 14.48 2.47
C VAL A 103 8.03 15.18 2.62
N GLN A 104 8.24 15.85 3.76
CA GLN A 104 9.58 16.28 4.15
C GLN A 104 10.46 15.04 4.38
N GLN A 105 11.55 14.93 3.64
CA GLN A 105 12.51 13.85 3.88
C GLN A 105 13.13 13.99 5.26
N VAL A 106 12.91 13.00 6.12
CA VAL A 106 13.55 12.91 7.42
C VAL A 106 14.92 12.27 7.23
N SER A 107 15.99 13.00 7.58
CA SER A 107 17.33 12.43 7.67
C SER A 107 17.45 11.65 8.97
N LEU A 108 17.71 10.35 8.86
CA LEU A 108 17.86 9.43 9.99
C LEU A 108 19.34 9.11 10.19
N ASP A 109 19.80 9.22 11.44
CA ASP A 109 21.15 8.80 11.81
C ASP A 109 21.30 7.27 11.77
N LYS A 110 22.54 6.77 11.82
CA LYS A 110 22.81 5.33 11.73
C LYS A 110 22.10 4.53 12.83
N LYS A 111 22.02 5.06 14.06
CA LYS A 111 21.41 4.38 15.20
C LYS A 111 19.88 4.40 15.14
N GLU A 112 19.31 5.48 14.65
CA GLU A 112 17.88 5.57 14.33
C GLU A 112 17.49 4.50 13.31
N LYS A 113 18.27 4.32 12.25
CA LYS A 113 18.04 3.25 11.26
C LYS A 113 18.18 1.84 11.86
N GLU A 114 19.21 1.58 12.65
CA GLU A 114 19.39 0.29 13.33
C GLU A 114 18.20 -0.04 14.26
N ILE A 115 17.74 0.94 15.05
CA ILE A 115 16.56 0.77 15.92
C ILE A 115 15.31 0.47 15.09
N LEU A 116 15.07 1.22 14.00
CA LEU A 116 13.91 1.00 13.14
C LEU A 116 13.92 -0.40 12.52
N LYS A 117 15.07 -0.90 12.07
CA LYS A 117 15.21 -2.28 11.55
C LYS A 117 14.83 -3.34 12.57
N LEU A 118 15.27 -3.17 13.83
CA LEU A 118 14.92 -4.08 14.92
C LEU A 118 13.41 -4.05 15.21
N LEU A 119 12.82 -2.85 15.31
CA LEU A 119 11.40 -2.68 15.58
C LEU A 119 10.50 -3.16 14.43
N ALA A 120 10.92 -2.98 13.18
CA ALA A 120 10.17 -3.48 12.03
C ALA A 120 10.17 -5.02 11.96
N THR A 121 11.25 -5.65 12.43
CA THR A 121 11.33 -7.12 12.53
C THR A 121 10.51 -7.65 13.70
N ASN A 122 10.63 -7.01 14.87
CA ASN A 122 9.87 -7.36 16.06
C ASN A 122 9.53 -6.10 16.86
N ALA A 123 8.31 -5.59 16.69
CA ALA A 123 7.85 -4.39 17.39
C ALA A 123 7.77 -4.57 18.92
N ARG A 124 7.78 -5.83 19.41
CA ARG A 124 7.72 -6.18 20.84
C ARG A 124 9.10 -6.50 21.44
N ILE A 125 10.18 -6.27 20.71
CA ILE A 125 11.54 -6.48 21.21
C ILE A 125 11.76 -5.68 22.52
N PRO A 126 12.29 -6.31 23.60
CA PRO A 126 12.55 -5.60 24.83
C PRO A 126 13.53 -4.44 24.62
N LEU A 127 13.27 -3.30 25.26
CA LEU A 127 14.11 -2.09 25.12
C LEU A 127 15.59 -2.36 25.44
N ILE A 128 15.86 -3.18 26.46
CA ILE A 128 17.22 -3.55 26.87
C ILE A 128 17.93 -4.31 25.74
N GLU A 129 17.22 -5.17 25.02
CA GLU A 129 17.77 -5.90 23.88
C GLU A 129 18.05 -4.96 22.69
N VAL A 130 17.17 -3.99 22.43
CA VAL A 130 17.41 -2.93 21.43
C VAL A 130 18.68 -2.16 21.78
N ALA A 131 18.80 -1.72 23.04
CA ALA A 131 19.95 -0.96 23.51
C ALA A 131 21.25 -1.76 23.36
N GLY A 132 21.24 -3.05 23.73
CA GLY A 132 22.36 -3.97 23.56
C GLY A 132 22.75 -4.17 22.10
N LYS A 133 21.79 -4.49 21.22
CA LYS A 133 22.05 -4.70 19.77
C LYS A 133 22.54 -3.43 19.08
N CYS A 134 22.10 -2.26 19.52
CA CYS A 134 22.55 -0.98 18.98
C CYS A 134 23.79 -0.42 19.69
N ALA A 135 24.35 -1.08 20.71
CA ALA A 135 25.48 -0.58 21.51
C ALA A 135 25.28 0.85 22.04
N ILE A 136 24.12 1.12 22.62
CA ILE A 136 23.74 2.41 23.24
C ILE A 136 23.11 2.18 24.62
N SER A 137 22.99 3.24 25.44
CA SER A 137 22.28 3.12 26.72
C SER A 137 20.78 2.89 26.52
N ALA A 138 20.14 2.29 27.51
CA ALA A 138 18.68 2.10 27.51
C ALA A 138 17.94 3.44 27.47
N GLU A 139 18.43 4.49 28.16
CA GLU A 139 17.82 5.82 28.07
C GLU A 139 17.92 6.40 26.67
N ARG A 140 19.08 6.22 25.99
CA ARG A 140 19.26 6.71 24.62
C ARG A 140 18.34 5.98 23.66
N ALA A 141 18.21 4.66 23.76
CA ALA A 141 17.27 3.89 22.94
C ALA A 141 15.82 4.38 23.14
N LEU A 142 15.39 4.56 24.40
CA LEU A 142 14.05 5.06 24.73
C LEU A 142 13.81 6.47 24.17
N TYR A 143 14.78 7.37 24.34
CA TYR A 143 14.72 8.72 23.81
C TYR A 143 14.55 8.70 22.29
N THR A 144 15.36 7.90 21.58
CA THR A 144 15.32 7.80 20.12
C THR A 144 13.97 7.27 19.64
N ILE A 145 13.44 6.20 20.24
CA ILE A 145 12.11 5.67 19.88
C ILE A 145 11.03 6.75 20.09
N LYS A 146 11.03 7.43 21.24
CA LYS A 146 10.07 8.52 21.51
C LYS A 146 10.24 9.72 20.58
N LYS A 147 11.47 10.00 20.12
CA LYS A 147 11.75 11.06 19.13
C LYS A 147 11.16 10.68 17.78
N LEU A 148 11.39 9.46 17.31
CA LEU A 148 10.86 8.95 16.04
C LEU A 148 9.33 8.86 16.04
N GLN A 149 8.71 8.50 17.16
CA GLN A 149 7.25 8.55 17.34
C GLN A 149 6.70 9.98 17.27
N ARG A 150 7.28 10.91 18.04
CA ARG A 150 6.85 12.32 18.05
C ARG A 150 7.06 13.01 16.70
N GLY A 151 8.08 12.62 15.96
CA GLY A 151 8.35 13.10 14.60
C GLY A 151 7.50 12.43 13.51
N GLY A 152 6.61 11.49 13.86
CA GLY A 152 5.75 10.80 12.89
C GLY A 152 6.47 9.77 12.02
N VAL A 153 7.74 9.46 12.28
CA VAL A 153 8.50 8.40 11.58
C VAL A 153 7.96 7.02 12.00
N ILE A 154 7.71 6.83 13.30
CA ILE A 154 6.96 5.68 13.81
C ILE A 154 5.52 6.14 14.01
N GLN A 155 4.65 5.81 13.06
CA GLN A 155 3.23 6.17 13.11
C GLN A 155 2.42 5.27 14.06
N GLY A 156 2.88 4.04 14.29
CA GLY A 156 2.23 3.07 15.16
C GLY A 156 2.80 1.66 15.00
N THR A 157 2.23 0.72 15.75
CA THR A 157 2.53 -0.72 15.64
C THR A 157 1.23 -1.47 15.38
N LYS A 158 1.21 -2.35 14.39
CA LYS A 158 0.04 -3.18 14.06
C LYS A 158 0.36 -4.66 14.22
N ILE A 159 -0.65 -5.44 14.58
CA ILE A 159 -0.60 -6.89 14.48
C ILE A 159 -1.01 -7.25 13.04
N VAL A 160 -0.28 -8.18 12.42
CA VAL A 160 -0.62 -8.73 11.11
C VAL A 160 -1.40 -10.02 11.35
N PHE A 161 -2.66 -10.06 10.91
CA PHE A 161 -3.51 -11.24 10.93
C PHE A 161 -3.69 -11.76 9.51
N ASP A 162 -3.81 -13.08 9.37
CA ASP A 162 -4.35 -13.69 8.16
C ASP A 162 -5.86 -13.40 8.13
N MET A 163 -6.22 -12.28 7.51
CA MET A 163 -7.62 -11.85 7.42
C MET A 163 -8.46 -12.84 6.60
N GLN A 164 -7.86 -13.53 5.63
CA GLN A 164 -8.57 -14.52 4.81
C GLN A 164 -8.95 -15.76 5.62
N ALA A 165 -8.10 -16.21 6.54
CA ALA A 165 -8.44 -17.27 7.48
C ALA A 165 -9.64 -16.91 8.38
N PHE A 166 -9.89 -15.62 8.61
CA PHE A 166 -11.07 -15.12 9.32
C PHE A 166 -12.27 -14.83 8.40
N GLY A 167 -12.18 -15.19 7.11
CA GLY A 167 -13.22 -15.00 6.10
C GLY A 167 -13.36 -13.56 5.61
N TYR A 168 -12.29 -12.76 5.72
CA TYR A 168 -12.25 -11.40 5.19
C TYR A 168 -11.34 -11.31 3.95
N PHE A 169 -11.77 -10.51 2.99
CA PHE A 169 -11.15 -10.35 1.69
C PHE A 169 -11.00 -8.87 1.33
N TYR A 170 -10.17 -8.61 0.32
CA TYR A 170 -9.96 -7.27 -0.22
C TYR A 170 -10.36 -7.22 -1.69
N THR A 171 -11.14 -6.21 -2.06
CA THR A 171 -11.47 -5.88 -3.45
C THR A 171 -11.03 -4.45 -3.72
N VAL A 172 -10.20 -4.25 -4.75
CA VAL A 172 -9.79 -2.94 -5.21
C VAL A 172 -10.68 -2.50 -6.36
N VAL A 173 -11.17 -1.27 -6.27
CA VAL A 173 -11.88 -0.57 -7.35
C VAL A 173 -10.91 0.46 -7.92
N LEU A 174 -10.49 0.25 -9.17
CA LEU A 174 -9.81 1.28 -9.95
C LEU A 174 -10.88 2.08 -10.68
N PHE A 175 -10.84 3.41 -10.64
CA PHE A 175 -11.82 4.21 -11.34
C PHE A 175 -11.23 5.48 -11.93
N HIS A 176 -11.87 5.94 -13.00
CA HIS A 176 -11.55 7.16 -13.69
C HIS A 176 -12.78 8.06 -13.71
N ILE A 177 -12.63 9.25 -13.12
CA ILE A 177 -13.66 10.29 -13.13
C ILE A 177 -13.23 11.36 -14.12
N THR A 178 -14.03 11.63 -15.14
CA THR A 178 -13.70 12.60 -16.19
C THR A 178 -13.67 14.03 -15.64
N GLU A 179 -14.71 14.42 -14.90
CA GLU A 179 -14.87 15.76 -14.34
C GLU A 179 -14.22 15.89 -12.95
N TYR A 180 -12.92 15.57 -12.88
CA TYR A 180 -12.15 15.61 -11.63
C TYR A 180 -11.89 17.05 -11.16
N SER A 181 -12.03 17.29 -9.86
CA SER A 181 -11.76 18.60 -9.23
C SER A 181 -11.31 18.44 -7.78
N GLU A 182 -10.61 19.44 -7.23
CA GLU A 182 -10.22 19.45 -5.81
C GLU A 182 -11.44 19.34 -4.87
N THR A 183 -12.57 19.94 -5.23
CA THR A 183 -13.81 19.83 -4.46
C THR A 183 -14.32 18.38 -4.43
N LEU A 184 -14.24 17.67 -5.56
CA LEU A 184 -14.61 16.26 -5.63
C LEU A 184 -13.63 15.40 -4.83
N GLU A 185 -12.35 15.68 -4.91
CA GLU A 185 -11.32 15.00 -4.12
C GLU A 185 -11.61 15.07 -2.62
N ILE A 186 -11.93 16.25 -2.09
CA ILE A 186 -12.29 16.44 -0.68
C ILE A 186 -13.54 15.61 -0.33
N LYS A 187 -14.56 15.63 -1.18
CA LYS A 187 -15.78 14.84 -0.97
C LYS A 187 -15.49 13.33 -1.00
N LEU A 188 -14.64 12.87 -1.91
CA LEU A 188 -14.27 11.46 -2.07
C LEU A 188 -13.46 10.96 -0.87
N LYS A 189 -12.50 11.75 -0.38
CA LYS A 189 -11.77 11.46 0.88
C LYS A 189 -12.74 11.31 2.05
N ASN A 190 -13.69 12.25 2.18
CA ASN A 190 -14.69 12.19 3.24
C ASN A 190 -15.61 10.97 3.10
N PHE A 191 -16.05 10.62 1.90
CA PHE A 191 -16.84 9.42 1.64
C PHE A 191 -16.06 8.16 2.07
N ALA A 192 -14.85 7.98 1.56
CA ALA A 192 -14.00 6.82 1.83
C ALA A 192 -13.67 6.66 3.32
N ARG A 193 -13.37 7.77 3.99
CA ARG A 193 -13.05 7.78 5.42
C ARG A 193 -14.21 7.30 6.28
N HIS A 194 -15.45 7.62 5.95
CA HIS A 194 -16.62 7.29 6.79
C HIS A 194 -17.36 6.03 6.33
N HIS A 195 -17.09 5.50 5.14
CA HIS A 195 -17.75 4.30 4.66
C HIS A 195 -17.25 3.04 5.40
N PRO A 196 -18.15 2.16 5.88
CA PRO A 196 -17.80 1.06 6.80
C PRO A 196 -16.82 0.02 6.20
N HIS A 197 -17.00 -0.30 4.92
CA HIS A 197 -16.20 -1.32 4.23
C HIS A 197 -15.00 -0.76 3.47
N ILE A 198 -14.81 0.56 3.44
CA ILE A 198 -13.68 1.15 2.71
C ILE A 198 -12.51 1.29 3.68
N ASN A 199 -11.38 0.66 3.37
CA ASN A 199 -10.19 0.71 4.21
C ASN A 199 -9.02 1.46 3.56
N SER A 200 -9.10 1.81 2.27
CA SER A 200 -8.06 2.62 1.61
C SER A 200 -8.60 3.45 0.45
N LEU A 201 -7.95 4.59 0.20
CA LEU A 201 -8.17 5.44 -0.96
C LEU A 201 -6.80 5.90 -1.47
N GLY A 202 -6.65 5.92 -2.79
CA GLY A 202 -5.55 6.63 -3.41
C GLY A 202 -6.00 7.41 -4.64
N LEU A 203 -5.22 8.45 -4.92
CA LEU A 203 -5.49 9.43 -5.97
C LEU A 203 -4.27 9.52 -6.87
N THR A 204 -4.48 9.72 -8.17
CA THR A 204 -3.41 9.77 -9.16
C THR A 204 -3.73 10.86 -10.20
N LEU A 205 -2.73 11.23 -11.00
CA LEU A 205 -2.89 12.23 -12.06
C LEU A 205 -3.37 11.65 -13.40
N THR A 206 -3.26 10.33 -13.59
CA THR A 206 -3.52 9.66 -14.87
C THR A 206 -4.68 8.68 -14.77
N LYS A 207 -5.04 7.98 -15.84
CA LYS A 207 -6.06 6.91 -15.77
C LYS A 207 -5.42 5.64 -15.19
N PRO A 208 -6.00 4.99 -14.15
CA PRO A 208 -7.12 5.44 -13.31
C PRO A 208 -6.72 6.57 -12.36
N ASN A 209 -7.58 7.59 -12.20
CA ASN A 209 -7.25 8.76 -11.36
C ASN A 209 -7.60 8.57 -9.90
N CYS A 210 -8.29 7.48 -9.58
CA CYS A 210 -8.58 7.07 -8.21
C CYS A 210 -8.53 5.54 -8.09
N PHE A 211 -8.19 5.06 -6.89
CA PHE A 211 -8.44 3.69 -6.50
C PHE A 211 -8.90 3.60 -5.05
N LEU A 212 -9.67 2.57 -4.75
CA LEU A 212 -10.29 2.33 -3.46
C LEU A 212 -10.14 0.87 -3.10
N GLN A 213 -9.82 0.56 -1.85
CA GLN A 213 -9.88 -0.80 -1.34
C GLN A 213 -11.11 -0.99 -0.45
N ILE A 214 -11.85 -2.06 -0.74
CA ILE A 214 -13.00 -2.55 0.02
C ILE A 214 -12.51 -3.75 0.83
N PHE A 215 -12.73 -3.71 2.13
CA PHE A 215 -12.53 -4.83 3.05
C PHE A 215 -13.89 -5.43 3.43
N HIS A 216 -14.09 -6.70 3.10
CA HIS A 216 -15.41 -7.34 3.12
C HIS A 216 -15.33 -8.81 3.52
N LYS A 217 -16.44 -9.38 3.98
CA LYS A 217 -16.63 -10.82 4.17
C LYS A 217 -17.43 -11.47 3.05
N THR A 218 -18.31 -10.72 2.41
CA THR A 218 -19.27 -11.24 1.44
C THR A 218 -19.34 -10.36 0.20
N ASP A 219 -19.68 -10.97 -0.93
CA ASP A 219 -19.90 -10.23 -2.17
C ASP A 219 -21.06 -9.22 -2.07
N GLU A 220 -21.99 -9.41 -1.13
CA GLU A 220 -23.08 -8.47 -0.88
C GLU A 220 -22.57 -7.14 -0.32
N GLU A 221 -21.59 -7.18 0.58
CA GLU A 221 -20.93 -5.98 1.10
C GLU A 221 -20.19 -5.22 -0.02
N VAL A 222 -19.55 -5.95 -0.94
CA VAL A 222 -18.92 -5.35 -2.13
C VAL A 222 -19.98 -4.69 -3.02
N ARG A 223 -21.06 -5.41 -3.36
CA ARG A 223 -22.15 -4.88 -4.19
C ARG A 223 -22.78 -3.63 -3.58
N THR A 224 -23.02 -3.64 -2.27
CA THR A 224 -23.59 -2.51 -1.53
C THR A 224 -22.63 -1.31 -1.58
N THR A 225 -21.35 -1.53 -1.29
CA THR A 225 -20.32 -0.47 -1.36
C THR A 225 -20.21 0.14 -2.76
N LEU A 226 -20.28 -0.69 -3.81
CA LEU A 226 -20.26 -0.22 -5.20
C LEU A 226 -21.53 0.57 -5.56
N HIS A 227 -22.69 0.16 -5.05
CA HIS A 227 -23.94 0.90 -5.24
C HIS A 227 -23.87 2.28 -4.57
N ASP A 228 -23.35 2.35 -3.34
CA ASP A 228 -23.19 3.61 -2.62
C ASP A 228 -22.17 4.54 -3.31
N LEU A 229 -21.06 3.98 -3.82
CA LEU A 229 -20.09 4.72 -4.61
C LEU A 229 -20.70 5.27 -5.91
N LYS A 230 -21.49 4.46 -6.63
CA LYS A 230 -22.19 4.89 -7.84
C LYS A 230 -23.19 6.01 -7.55
N ARG A 231 -23.95 5.89 -6.46
CA ARG A 231 -24.89 6.94 -6.02
C ARG A 231 -24.16 8.22 -5.64
N PHE A 232 -23.04 8.11 -4.92
CA PHE A 232 -22.20 9.25 -4.57
C PHE A 232 -21.65 9.96 -5.82
N LEU A 233 -21.23 9.19 -6.83
CA LEU A 233 -20.67 9.69 -8.08
C LEU A 233 -21.69 9.89 -9.22
N GLN A 234 -22.99 9.83 -8.93
CA GLN A 234 -24.05 9.82 -9.97
C GLN A 234 -24.05 11.03 -10.92
N ALA A 235 -23.48 12.15 -10.48
CA ALA A 235 -23.37 13.39 -11.27
C ALA A 235 -22.13 13.42 -12.18
N TYR A 236 -21.30 12.38 -12.15
CA TYR A 236 -20.00 12.33 -12.82
C TYR A 236 -19.93 11.16 -13.80
N ARG A 237 -19.11 11.31 -14.83
CA ARG A 237 -18.82 10.22 -15.76
C ARG A 237 -17.69 9.36 -15.19
N VAL A 238 -18.03 8.13 -14.82
CA VAL A 238 -17.13 7.21 -14.12
C VAL A 238 -17.02 5.88 -14.85
N ASP A 239 -15.80 5.52 -15.21
CA ASP A 239 -15.42 4.15 -15.57
C ASP A 239 -14.77 3.48 -14.37
N TYR A 240 -15.04 2.20 -14.12
CA TYR A 240 -14.34 1.46 -13.07
C TYR A 240 -13.99 0.02 -13.49
N THR A 241 -12.98 -0.53 -12.81
CA THR A 241 -12.52 -1.92 -12.93
C THR A 241 -12.37 -2.48 -11.52
N LEU A 242 -12.82 -3.71 -11.31
CA LEU A 242 -12.69 -4.43 -10.04
C LEU A 242 -11.52 -5.41 -10.12
N LEU A 243 -10.74 -5.45 -9.05
CA LEU A 243 -9.65 -6.40 -8.85
C LEU A 243 -9.82 -7.04 -7.48
N ASN A 244 -10.03 -8.35 -7.42
CA ASN A 244 -10.09 -9.06 -6.14
C ASN A 244 -8.69 -9.53 -5.77
N ILE A 245 -8.23 -9.23 -4.57
CA ILE A 245 -6.93 -9.71 -4.07
C ILE A 245 -7.12 -11.13 -3.57
N LEU A 246 -6.41 -12.07 -4.20
CA LEU A 246 -6.48 -13.50 -3.89
C LEU A 246 -5.43 -13.89 -2.85
N GLU A 247 -4.24 -13.33 -2.94
CA GLU A 247 -3.11 -13.59 -2.05
C GLU A 247 -2.26 -12.33 -1.96
N GLU A 248 -1.68 -12.05 -0.80
CA GLU A 248 -0.67 -10.99 -0.60
C GLU A 248 0.57 -11.59 0.07
N GLU A 249 1.73 -11.32 -0.52
CA GLU A 249 3.05 -11.61 0.05
C GLU A 249 3.76 -10.30 0.37
N GLN A 250 4.30 -10.16 1.59
CA GLN A 250 5.17 -9.04 1.94
C GLN A 250 6.62 -9.39 1.60
N ALA A 251 7.24 -8.54 0.78
CA ALA A 251 8.64 -8.67 0.36
C ALA A 251 9.59 -7.86 1.25
N ASN A 252 9.24 -6.60 1.57
CA ASN A 252 10.09 -5.73 2.38
C ASN A 252 9.29 -4.65 3.12
N THR A 253 9.40 -4.61 4.45
CA THR A 253 8.71 -3.63 5.29
C THR A 253 9.47 -2.30 5.44
N LEU A 254 10.75 -2.25 5.07
CA LEU A 254 11.61 -1.06 5.13
C LEU A 254 12.47 -0.94 3.85
N PRO A 255 11.87 -0.74 2.68
CA PRO A 255 12.64 -0.52 1.46
C PRO A 255 13.57 0.69 1.64
N SER A 256 14.83 0.54 1.24
CA SER A 256 15.84 1.62 1.22
C SER A 256 16.40 2.13 2.57
N LEU A 257 16.18 1.42 3.70
CA LEU A 257 16.79 1.71 5.01
C LEU A 257 17.98 0.82 5.36
#